data_AF-A0A351MSR7-F1
#
_entry.id   AF-A0A351MSR7-F1
#
_cell.length_a   1.000
_cell.length_b   1.000
_cell.length_c   1.000
_cell.angle_alpha   90.00
_cell.angle_beta   90.00
_cell.angle_gamma   90.00
#
_symmetry.space_group_name_H-M   'P 1'
#
loop_
_entity.id
_entity.type
_entity.pdbx_description
1 polymer ?
#
loop_
_entity_poly.entity_id
_entity_poly.type
_entity_poly.pdbx_seq_one_letter_code
_entity_poly.pdbx_strand_id
1 'polypeptide(L)'
;KVKIHQDGNWLWVESNGLPDHPMMIGITSWQQQVALPQVYRGTNGWQIPAQPKVAPSPIPIRNHFLRGAVALAANGIPIFNPQNNRGEISQDIGELDKWGGHCGRGDDYHYHIIPLHLQTTVGKGVPVACALDGYPIYGTTEPDGSALRKLDDCGGHEDAKYGYHYHGTGKSPYVFSAFHGVITEVDGQVDPQPRAQPVREATAPLRGATITGFAVDGDNAWKLSYTVGGETRSVRYAINGSSIKFDFDNGKSGKTTETYQRKEGGASGNKDSRPPRRER
;
A
#
# COMPACT_ATOMS: atom_id res chain seq x y z
N LYS A 1 7.36 11.01 -5.05
CA LYS A 1 8.72 11.50 -4.64
C LYS A 1 8.90 11.36 -3.13
N VAL A 2 9.95 10.64 -2.71
CA VAL A 2 10.25 10.29 -1.31
C VAL A 2 11.19 11.31 -0.67
N LYS A 3 10.98 11.63 0.62
CA LYS A 3 11.96 12.33 1.46
C LYS A 3 12.18 11.53 2.73
N ILE A 4 13.42 11.46 3.19
CA ILE A 4 13.79 10.75 4.41
C ILE A 4 14.46 11.70 5.39
N HIS A 5 14.19 11.50 6.67
CA HIS A 5 15.02 12.01 7.76
C HIS A 5 15.03 10.98 8.89
N GLN A 6 16.03 11.03 9.73
CA GLN A 6 16.17 10.07 10.83
C GLN A 6 16.45 10.82 12.12
N ASP A 7 15.79 10.40 13.20
CA ASP A 7 16.12 10.79 14.56
C ASP A 7 16.65 9.57 15.36
N GLY A 8 16.83 9.71 16.68
CA GLY A 8 17.36 8.63 17.51
C GLY A 8 16.48 7.37 17.58
N ASN A 9 15.19 7.49 17.28
CA ASN A 9 14.21 6.41 17.40
C ASN A 9 13.66 5.96 16.04
N TRP A 10 13.44 6.90 15.12
CA TRP A 10 12.67 6.68 13.90
C TRP A 10 13.41 7.11 12.65
N LEU A 11 13.37 6.25 11.63
CA LEU A 11 13.45 6.65 10.24
C LEU A 11 12.07 7.17 9.80
N TRP A 12 12.01 8.44 9.45
CA TRP A 12 10.83 9.08 8.93
C TRP A 12 10.86 9.12 7.41
N VAL A 13 9.78 8.64 6.78
CA VAL A 13 9.65 8.61 5.33
C VAL A 13 8.41 9.38 4.90
N GLU A 14 8.61 10.44 4.13
CA GLU A 14 7.54 11.20 3.51
C GLU A 14 7.33 10.79 2.06
N SER A 15 6.07 10.66 1.63
CA SER A 15 5.72 10.42 0.25
C SER A 15 4.35 11.02 -0.09
N ASN A 16 3.99 11.01 -1.37
CA ASN A 16 2.64 11.34 -1.82
C ASN A 16 1.79 10.09 -2.11
N GLY A 17 2.26 8.88 -1.77
CA GLY A 17 1.53 7.64 -2.00
C GLY A 17 1.22 7.29 -3.47
N LEU A 18 1.93 7.90 -4.44
CA LEU A 18 1.79 7.58 -5.86
C LEU A 18 3.12 7.09 -6.46
N PRO A 19 3.13 5.93 -7.15
CA PRO A 19 4.29 5.46 -7.89
C PRO A 19 4.41 6.17 -9.25
N ASP A 20 5.57 6.06 -9.87
CA ASP A 20 5.82 6.62 -11.21
C ASP A 20 5.27 5.71 -12.35
N HIS A 21 4.91 4.46 -12.05
CA HIS A 21 4.38 3.52 -13.02
C HIS A 21 2.85 3.64 -13.18
N PRO A 22 2.28 3.21 -14.33
CA PRO A 22 0.83 3.08 -14.47
C PRO A 22 0.26 2.10 -13.45
N MET A 23 -0.89 2.43 -12.86
CA MET A 23 -1.53 1.66 -11.78
C MET A 23 -2.82 1.00 -12.27
N MET A 24 -3.34 0.03 -11.50
CA MET A 24 -4.70 -0.54 -11.60
C MET A 24 -5.02 -1.37 -12.86
N ILE A 25 -4.21 -1.29 -13.93
CA ILE A 25 -4.45 -2.03 -15.17
C ILE A 25 -4.41 -3.54 -14.91
N GLY A 26 -5.45 -4.25 -15.36
CA GLY A 26 -5.59 -5.70 -15.24
C GLY A 26 -6.47 -6.15 -14.07
N ILE A 27 -6.83 -5.26 -13.15
CA ILE A 27 -7.71 -5.59 -12.02
C ILE A 27 -9.10 -5.97 -12.53
N THR A 28 -9.64 -7.07 -12.01
CA THR A 28 -10.98 -7.60 -12.31
C THR A 28 -11.90 -7.66 -11.09
N SER A 29 -11.34 -7.59 -9.88
CA SER A 29 -12.09 -7.39 -8.63
C SER A 29 -11.83 -5.98 -8.12
N TRP A 30 -12.70 -5.04 -8.50
CA TRP A 30 -12.49 -3.60 -8.27
C TRP A 30 -13.60 -2.97 -7.44
N GLN A 31 -13.23 -2.32 -6.34
CA GLN A 31 -14.12 -1.57 -5.45
C GLN A 31 -14.37 -0.12 -5.89
N GLN A 32 -14.13 0.22 -7.17
CA GLN A 32 -14.35 1.55 -7.74
C GLN A 32 -13.52 2.68 -7.10
N GLN A 33 -12.40 2.32 -6.46
CA GLN A 33 -11.41 3.25 -5.91
C GLN A 33 -10.31 3.55 -6.95
N VAL A 34 -9.77 4.76 -6.94
CA VAL A 34 -8.73 5.21 -7.86
C VAL A 34 -7.53 5.71 -7.08
N ALA A 35 -6.39 5.86 -7.74
CA ALA A 35 -5.19 6.33 -7.07
C ALA A 35 -5.25 7.84 -6.89
N LEU A 36 -5.34 8.30 -5.64
CA LEU A 36 -5.18 9.70 -5.26
C LEU A 36 -3.92 9.89 -4.41
N PRO A 37 -3.22 11.03 -4.55
CA PRO A 37 -2.06 11.32 -3.73
C PRO A 37 -2.46 11.50 -2.27
N GLN A 38 -1.77 10.82 -1.36
CA GLN A 38 -1.97 10.93 0.08
C GLN A 38 -0.96 11.89 0.69
N VAL A 39 -1.26 12.45 1.87
CA VAL A 39 -0.40 13.44 2.53
C VAL A 39 0.43 12.75 3.61
N TYR A 40 1.36 11.88 3.21
CA TYR A 40 2.26 11.22 4.15
C TYR A 40 3.47 12.12 4.45
N ARG A 41 3.27 13.17 5.27
CA ARG A 41 4.28 14.20 5.57
C ARG A 41 4.20 14.68 7.02
N GLY A 42 5.29 15.24 7.53
CA GLY A 42 5.37 15.76 8.89
C GLY A 42 4.95 14.72 9.92
N THR A 43 4.02 15.06 10.80
CA THR A 43 3.48 14.14 11.82
C THR A 43 2.61 13.01 11.25
N ASN A 44 2.22 13.09 9.97
CA ASN A 44 1.58 12.00 9.24
C ASN A 44 2.57 11.32 8.27
N GLY A 45 3.88 11.41 8.50
CA GLY A 45 4.90 10.64 7.78
C GLY A 45 4.94 9.19 8.25
N TRP A 46 5.51 8.30 7.44
CA TRP A 46 5.82 6.94 7.88
C TRP A 46 6.92 6.97 8.93
N GLN A 47 6.77 6.13 9.95
CA GLN A 47 7.73 5.97 11.04
C GLN A 47 8.16 4.52 11.09
N ILE A 48 9.46 4.29 10.95
CA ILE A 48 10.06 2.95 10.97
C ILE A 48 11.16 2.96 12.04
N PRO A 49 11.26 1.98 12.94
CA PRO A 49 12.31 1.97 13.95
C PRO A 49 13.70 2.09 13.33
N ALA A 50 14.47 3.11 13.73
CA ALA A 50 15.83 3.32 13.23
C ALA A 50 16.82 2.28 13.78
N GLN A 51 16.46 1.66 14.90
CA GLN A 51 17.24 0.62 15.58
C GLN A 51 16.29 -0.55 15.88
N PRO A 52 16.07 -1.45 14.91
CA PRO A 52 15.18 -2.59 15.10
C PRO A 52 15.70 -3.48 16.23
N LYS A 53 14.77 -4.08 16.98
CA LYS A 53 15.07 -5.02 18.07
C LYS A 53 14.42 -6.35 17.77
N VAL A 54 15.17 -7.43 17.93
CA VAL A 54 14.65 -8.80 17.78
C VAL A 54 13.49 -9.03 18.75
N ALA A 55 12.38 -9.56 18.26
CA ALA A 55 11.25 -9.96 19.08
C ALA A 55 11.58 -11.26 19.85
N PRO A 56 11.03 -11.47 21.07
CA PRO A 56 11.22 -12.72 21.81
C PRO A 56 10.74 -13.97 21.05
N SER A 57 9.79 -13.78 20.13
CA SER A 57 9.30 -14.79 19.18
C SER A 57 8.82 -14.10 17.91
N PRO A 58 8.89 -14.77 16.73
CA PRO A 58 8.28 -14.27 15.50
C PRO A 58 6.82 -13.89 15.67
N ILE A 59 6.40 -12.79 15.04
CA ILE A 59 5.02 -12.29 15.10
C ILE A 59 4.38 -12.51 13.71
N PRO A 60 3.56 -13.56 13.52
CA PRO A 60 3.01 -13.91 12.21
C PRO A 60 2.12 -12.80 11.64
N ILE A 61 2.19 -12.56 10.33
CA ILE A 61 1.27 -11.63 9.67
C ILE A 61 0.01 -12.33 9.16
N ARG A 62 0.02 -13.66 9.01
CA ARG A 62 -1.16 -14.38 8.51
C ARG A 62 -2.36 -14.19 9.45
N ASN A 63 -3.47 -13.67 8.93
CA ASN A 63 -4.68 -13.28 9.67
C ASN A 63 -4.48 -12.16 10.71
N HIS A 64 -3.34 -11.46 10.69
CA HIS A 64 -3.01 -10.31 11.53
C HIS A 64 -2.67 -9.09 10.66
N PHE A 65 -2.67 -7.88 11.22
CA PHE A 65 -2.29 -6.65 10.51
C PHE A 65 -3.08 -6.38 9.20
N LEU A 66 -4.36 -6.79 9.13
CA LEU A 66 -5.19 -6.67 7.93
C LEU A 66 -5.73 -5.25 7.68
N ARG A 67 -5.38 -4.27 8.54
CA ARG A 67 -5.90 -2.89 8.48
C ARG A 67 -4.85 -1.81 8.18
N GLY A 68 -3.66 -2.18 7.72
CA GLY A 68 -2.61 -1.22 7.37
C GLY A 68 -1.44 -1.88 6.67
N ALA A 69 -0.33 -1.15 6.61
CA ALA A 69 0.90 -1.67 6.02
C ALA A 69 1.63 -2.59 7.01
N VAL A 70 2.45 -3.46 6.43
CA VAL A 70 3.47 -4.28 7.12
C VAL A 70 4.88 -3.89 6.71
N ALA A 71 5.03 -3.18 5.59
CA ALA A 71 6.28 -2.63 5.10
C ALA A 71 6.05 -1.35 4.27
N LEU A 72 7.13 -0.64 3.96
CA LEU A 72 7.16 0.50 3.07
C LEU A 72 8.16 0.27 1.94
N ALA A 73 7.71 0.35 0.69
CA ALA A 73 8.57 0.22 -0.48
C ALA A 73 9.50 1.42 -0.64
N ALA A 74 10.64 1.23 -1.30
CA ALA A 74 11.64 2.27 -1.52
C ALA A 74 11.12 3.48 -2.32
N ASN A 75 10.05 3.31 -3.11
CA ASN A 75 9.35 4.40 -3.80
C ASN A 75 8.31 5.13 -2.92
N GLY A 76 8.21 4.77 -1.63
CA GLY A 76 7.33 5.38 -0.64
C GLY A 76 5.88 4.89 -0.69
N ILE A 77 5.63 3.76 -1.36
CA ILE A 77 4.31 3.11 -1.42
C ILE A 77 4.23 2.05 -0.33
N PRO A 78 3.18 2.06 0.50
CA PRO A 78 3.04 1.04 1.53
C PRO A 78 2.79 -0.34 0.92
N ILE A 79 3.26 -1.36 1.64
CA ILE A 79 3.06 -2.77 1.33
C ILE A 79 2.19 -3.34 2.45
N PHE A 80 1.00 -3.76 2.07
CA PHE A 80 -0.01 -4.34 2.94
C PHE A 80 0.14 -5.85 3.00
N ASN A 81 -0.55 -6.46 3.96
CA ASN A 81 -0.64 -7.90 4.09
C ASN A 81 -1.14 -8.53 2.78
N PRO A 82 -0.54 -9.63 2.27
CA PRO A 82 -1.03 -10.37 1.12
C PRO A 82 -2.52 -10.74 1.20
N GLN A 83 -3.03 -10.97 2.42
CA GLN A 83 -4.45 -11.17 2.68
C GLN A 83 -5.19 -9.82 2.74
N ASN A 84 -6.31 -9.73 2.02
CA ASN A 84 -7.26 -8.65 2.23
C ASN A 84 -8.01 -8.81 3.56
N ASN A 85 -8.93 -7.87 3.84
CA ASN A 85 -9.70 -7.87 5.09
C ASN A 85 -10.69 -9.05 5.25
N ARG A 86 -10.85 -9.90 4.24
CA ARG A 86 -11.63 -11.15 4.28
C ARG A 86 -10.75 -12.39 4.48
N GLY A 87 -9.44 -12.21 4.55
CA GLY A 87 -8.46 -13.28 4.66
C GLY A 87 -8.09 -13.94 3.32
N GLU A 88 -8.54 -13.40 2.19
CA GLU A 88 -8.24 -13.91 0.85
C GLU A 88 -6.94 -13.29 0.32
N ILE A 89 -6.14 -14.06 -0.42
CA ILE A 89 -4.89 -13.55 -1.03
C ILE A 89 -5.23 -12.69 -2.25
N SER A 90 -4.97 -11.38 -2.18
CA SER A 90 -5.37 -10.40 -3.20
C SER A 90 -4.86 -10.73 -4.60
N GLN A 91 -3.64 -11.30 -4.69
CA GLN A 91 -3.01 -11.73 -5.95
C GLN A 91 -3.83 -12.81 -6.67
N ASP A 92 -4.52 -13.67 -5.93
CA ASP A 92 -5.19 -14.87 -6.46
C ASP A 92 -6.64 -14.60 -6.87
N ILE A 93 -7.19 -13.44 -6.48
CA ILE A 93 -8.60 -13.08 -6.69
C ILE A 93 -8.80 -11.88 -7.62
N GLY A 94 -7.76 -11.48 -8.35
CA GLY A 94 -7.84 -10.43 -9.37
C GLY A 94 -7.98 -9.01 -8.80
N GLU A 95 -7.57 -8.78 -7.55
CA GLU A 95 -7.59 -7.45 -6.92
C GLU A 95 -6.36 -6.60 -7.29
N LEU A 96 -5.26 -7.20 -7.78
CA LEU A 96 -3.99 -6.52 -8.01
C LEU A 96 -3.70 -6.22 -9.48
N ASP A 97 -3.01 -5.11 -9.73
CA ASP A 97 -2.42 -4.81 -11.02
C ASP A 97 -1.11 -5.58 -11.24
N LYS A 98 -0.50 -5.41 -12.41
CA LYS A 98 0.76 -6.11 -12.78
C LYS A 98 1.96 -5.81 -11.87
N TRP A 99 1.88 -4.75 -11.05
CA TRP A 99 2.93 -4.37 -10.11
C TRP A 99 2.68 -4.93 -8.72
N GLY A 100 1.56 -5.64 -8.53
CA GLY A 100 1.17 -6.24 -7.27
C GLY A 100 0.45 -5.27 -6.33
N GLY A 101 -0.15 -4.19 -6.85
CA GLY A 101 -0.85 -3.20 -6.03
C GLY A 101 -2.25 -2.86 -6.51
N HIS A 102 -3.00 -2.16 -5.66
CA HIS A 102 -4.35 -1.66 -5.96
C HIS A 102 -4.69 -0.46 -5.07
N CYS A 103 -5.89 0.09 -5.24
CA CYS A 103 -6.38 1.22 -4.43
C CYS A 103 -7.34 0.76 -3.33
N GLY A 104 -6.99 1.09 -2.10
CA GLY A 104 -7.79 0.90 -0.90
C GLY A 104 -9.02 1.80 -0.84
N ARG A 105 -9.79 1.63 0.25
CA ARG A 105 -11.00 2.43 0.53
C ARG A 105 -10.72 3.92 0.72
N GLY A 106 -9.45 4.31 0.87
CA GLY A 106 -9.01 5.69 1.00
C GLY A 106 -8.61 6.35 -0.32
N ASP A 107 -8.88 5.71 -1.46
CA ASP A 107 -8.26 6.05 -2.75
C ASP A 107 -6.71 6.05 -2.65
N ASP A 108 -6.16 5.20 -1.77
CA ASP A 108 -4.73 5.06 -1.51
C ASP A 108 -4.17 3.86 -2.27
N TYR A 109 -3.15 4.08 -3.11
CA TYR A 109 -2.49 2.98 -3.81
C TYR A 109 -1.46 2.29 -2.88
N HIS A 110 -1.52 0.96 -2.82
CA HIS A 110 -0.61 0.15 -2.02
C HIS A 110 -0.32 -1.21 -2.66
N TYR A 111 0.84 -1.78 -2.38
CA TYR A 111 1.21 -3.11 -2.82
C TYR A 111 0.72 -4.18 -1.85
N HIS A 112 0.50 -5.40 -2.34
CA HIS A 112 0.30 -6.63 -1.56
C HIS A 112 1.43 -7.65 -1.80
N ILE A 113 2.45 -7.24 -2.56
CA ILE A 113 3.60 -8.06 -2.98
C ILE A 113 4.85 -7.19 -2.81
N ILE A 114 5.97 -7.78 -2.39
CA ILE A 114 7.25 -7.05 -2.43
C ILE A 114 7.54 -6.62 -3.87
N PRO A 115 7.67 -5.30 -4.15
CA PRO A 115 7.78 -4.78 -5.50
C PRO A 115 9.19 -4.99 -6.08
N LEU A 116 9.50 -6.22 -6.49
CA LEU A 116 10.83 -6.61 -7.00
C LEU A 116 11.28 -5.78 -8.22
N HIS A 117 10.34 -5.21 -8.97
CA HIS A 117 10.64 -4.31 -10.08
C HIS A 117 11.47 -3.08 -9.65
N LEU A 118 11.33 -2.63 -8.40
CA LEU A 118 12.10 -1.51 -7.84
C LEU A 118 13.60 -1.80 -7.77
N GLN A 119 14.04 -3.06 -7.83
CA GLN A 119 15.47 -3.40 -7.87
C GLN A 119 16.18 -2.72 -9.05
N THR A 120 15.47 -2.51 -10.17
CA THR A 120 16.02 -1.80 -11.35
C THR A 120 16.20 -0.31 -11.10
N THR A 121 15.45 0.26 -10.15
CA THR A 121 15.51 1.67 -9.75
C THR A 121 16.51 1.90 -8.62
N VAL A 122 16.49 1.06 -7.58
CA VAL A 122 17.38 1.22 -6.41
C VAL A 122 18.79 0.67 -6.63
N GLY A 123 18.96 -0.23 -7.61
CA GLY A 123 20.24 -0.89 -7.90
C GLY A 123 20.44 -2.17 -7.07
N LYS A 124 21.32 -3.06 -7.53
CA LYS A 124 21.60 -4.35 -6.87
C LYS A 124 22.19 -4.13 -5.47
N GLY A 125 21.86 -5.03 -4.54
CA GLY A 125 22.37 -4.94 -3.16
C GLY A 125 21.79 -3.79 -2.34
N VAL A 126 20.77 -3.10 -2.86
CA VAL A 126 20.01 -2.06 -2.16
C VAL A 126 18.62 -2.60 -1.83
N PRO A 127 18.10 -2.41 -0.60
CA PRO A 127 16.76 -2.82 -0.24
C PRO A 127 15.69 -2.23 -1.16
N VAL A 128 14.70 -3.03 -1.52
CA VAL A 128 13.52 -2.59 -2.30
C VAL A 128 12.38 -2.10 -1.39
N ALA A 129 12.45 -2.41 -0.10
CA ALA A 129 11.51 -1.98 0.93
C ALA A 129 12.15 -2.06 2.32
N CYS A 130 11.43 -1.57 3.32
CA CYS A 130 11.75 -1.74 4.74
C CYS A 130 10.49 -2.22 5.47
N ALA A 131 10.61 -3.27 6.28
CA ALA A 131 9.51 -3.75 7.12
C ALA A 131 9.26 -2.76 8.26
N LEU A 132 8.02 -2.71 8.77
CA LEU A 132 7.66 -1.77 9.84
C LEU A 132 8.27 -2.11 11.20
N ASP A 133 8.90 -3.29 11.34
CA ASP A 133 9.75 -3.63 12.49
C ASP A 133 11.18 -3.06 12.39
N GLY A 134 11.53 -2.42 11.26
CA GLY A 134 12.79 -1.72 11.02
C GLY A 134 13.83 -2.49 10.21
N TYR A 135 13.57 -3.74 9.82
CA TYR A 135 14.53 -4.53 9.04
C TYR A 135 14.37 -4.30 7.53
N PRO A 136 15.49 -4.25 6.77
CA PRO A 136 15.45 -4.05 5.33
C PRO A 136 14.88 -5.28 4.61
N ILE A 137 14.25 -5.04 3.46
CA ILE A 137 13.75 -6.08 2.56
C ILE A 137 14.48 -5.96 1.23
N TYR A 138 15.26 -6.98 0.89
CA TYR A 138 15.97 -7.08 -0.37
C TYR A 138 15.11 -7.78 -1.44
N GLY A 139 15.55 -7.67 -2.70
CA GLY A 139 14.99 -8.46 -3.79
C GLY A 139 15.44 -9.92 -3.75
N THR A 140 15.56 -10.53 -4.92
CA THR A 140 15.86 -11.97 -5.07
C THR A 140 17.36 -12.31 -5.02
N THR A 141 18.18 -11.42 -4.48
CA THR A 141 19.64 -11.60 -4.34
C THR A 141 20.09 -11.09 -2.99
N GLU A 142 21.18 -11.65 -2.47
CA GLU A 142 21.84 -11.18 -1.27
C GLU A 142 22.34 -9.72 -1.42
N PRO A 143 22.62 -9.01 -0.31
CA PRO A 143 23.17 -7.65 -0.36
C PRO A 143 24.50 -7.53 -1.11
N ASP A 144 25.30 -8.60 -1.16
CA ASP A 144 26.56 -8.66 -1.92
C ASP A 144 26.36 -9.05 -3.42
N GLY A 145 25.12 -9.29 -3.83
CA GLY A 145 24.73 -9.67 -5.18
C GLY A 145 24.80 -11.17 -5.47
N SER A 146 25.16 -11.99 -4.49
CA SER A 146 25.13 -13.45 -4.62
C SER A 146 23.69 -13.99 -4.65
N ALA A 147 23.55 -15.28 -4.97
CA ALA A 147 22.25 -15.94 -5.03
C ALA A 147 21.60 -16.01 -3.64
N LEU A 148 20.27 -15.81 -3.61
CA LEU A 148 19.46 -15.88 -2.39
C LEU A 148 19.74 -17.18 -1.61
N ARG A 149 20.11 -17.03 -0.34
CA ARG A 149 20.34 -18.16 0.57
C ARG A 149 19.01 -18.64 1.17
N LYS A 150 19.09 -19.68 1.99
CA LYS A 150 17.92 -20.26 2.66
C LYS A 150 17.34 -19.25 3.65
N LEU A 151 16.06 -18.96 3.50
CA LEU A 151 15.29 -18.13 4.41
C LEU A 151 14.79 -18.94 5.62
N ASP A 152 14.61 -18.27 6.74
CA ASP A 152 13.92 -18.75 7.92
C ASP A 152 12.39 -18.68 7.76
N ASP A 153 11.67 -19.04 8.83
CA ASP A 153 10.21 -19.08 8.83
C ASP A 153 9.56 -17.68 8.73
N CYS A 154 10.29 -16.62 9.06
CA CYS A 154 9.83 -15.24 8.89
C CYS A 154 9.95 -14.79 7.43
N GLY A 155 10.81 -15.42 6.62
CA GLY A 155 11.09 -15.00 5.24
C GLY A 155 12.34 -14.10 5.14
N GLY A 156 13.22 -14.17 6.12
CA GLY A 156 14.52 -13.49 6.15
C GLY A 156 15.62 -14.44 6.59
N HIS A 157 16.77 -13.89 6.96
CA HIS A 157 17.89 -14.62 7.57
C HIS A 157 18.92 -13.67 8.16
N GLU A 158 19.76 -14.21 9.05
CA GLU A 158 20.91 -13.50 9.60
C GLU A 158 22.09 -13.50 8.63
N ASP A 159 22.79 -12.37 8.63
CA ASP A 159 24.09 -12.22 7.97
C ASP A 159 25.08 -11.51 8.90
N ALA A 160 26.32 -11.99 8.96
CA ALA A 160 27.32 -11.47 9.87
C ALA A 160 27.73 -10.02 9.57
N LYS A 161 27.59 -9.56 8.32
CA LYS A 161 27.95 -8.22 7.86
C LYS A 161 26.74 -7.30 7.75
N TYR A 162 25.61 -7.82 7.27
CA TYR A 162 24.42 -7.03 6.96
C TYR A 162 23.33 -7.11 8.04
N GLY A 163 23.49 -7.99 9.03
CA GLY A 163 22.48 -8.29 10.03
C GLY A 163 21.26 -9.01 9.44
N TYR A 164 20.22 -9.17 10.25
CA TYR A 164 18.97 -9.76 9.80
C TYR A 164 18.33 -8.92 8.68
N HIS A 165 17.82 -9.60 7.65
CA HIS A 165 17.09 -8.95 6.57
C HIS A 165 16.11 -9.91 5.89
N TYR A 166 15.02 -9.35 5.37
CA TYR A 166 14.02 -10.10 4.61
C TYR A 166 14.32 -10.12 3.12
N HIS A 167 13.66 -11.03 2.40
CA HIS A 167 13.70 -11.06 0.95
C HIS A 167 12.32 -11.17 0.32
N GLY A 168 12.11 -10.41 -0.76
CA GLY A 168 11.03 -10.67 -1.70
C GLY A 168 11.36 -11.85 -2.60
N THR A 169 10.42 -12.78 -2.76
CA THR A 169 10.63 -14.00 -3.59
C THR A 169 9.76 -14.02 -4.85
N GLY A 170 8.76 -13.15 -4.95
CA GLY A 170 7.76 -13.16 -6.01
C GLY A 170 6.80 -14.37 -5.97
N LYS A 171 6.88 -15.18 -4.91
CA LYS A 171 6.04 -16.36 -4.69
C LYS A 171 5.31 -16.22 -3.36
N SER A 172 4.21 -16.94 -3.20
CA SER A 172 3.47 -17.02 -1.92
C SER A 172 4.44 -17.28 -0.75
N PRO A 173 4.35 -16.53 0.35
CA PRO A 173 3.27 -15.60 0.71
C PRO A 173 3.37 -14.18 0.10
N TYR A 174 4.22 -13.93 -0.90
CA TYR A 174 4.40 -12.66 -1.64
C TYR A 174 5.04 -11.50 -0.86
N VAL A 175 4.88 -11.52 0.46
CA VAL A 175 5.58 -10.72 1.46
C VAL A 175 6.29 -11.69 2.43
N PHE A 176 6.94 -11.18 3.48
CA PHE A 176 7.46 -12.00 4.58
C PHE A 176 6.31 -12.61 5.42
N SER A 177 6.56 -13.70 6.14
CA SER A 177 5.53 -14.47 6.86
C SER A 177 5.28 -13.99 8.29
N ALA A 178 6.30 -13.40 8.92
CA ALA A 178 6.25 -12.92 10.29
C ALA A 178 7.26 -11.78 10.50
N PHE A 179 6.97 -10.86 11.41
CA PHE A 179 7.98 -9.93 11.90
C PHE A 179 8.98 -10.67 12.80
N HIS A 180 10.25 -10.50 12.49
CA HIS A 180 11.42 -10.86 13.30
C HIS A 180 11.66 -9.82 14.40
N GLY A 181 11.34 -8.54 14.13
CA GLY A 181 11.49 -7.46 15.08
C GLY A 181 10.26 -7.19 15.93
N VAL A 182 10.47 -6.44 17.01
CA VAL A 182 9.40 -5.94 17.89
C VAL A 182 8.53 -4.95 17.11
N ILE A 183 7.22 -5.16 17.16
CA ILE A 183 6.20 -4.22 16.71
C ILE A 183 5.22 -3.92 17.83
N THR A 184 4.41 -2.88 17.66
CA THR A 184 3.19 -2.67 18.43
C THR A 184 2.00 -2.93 17.52
N GLU A 185 1.03 -3.73 17.96
CA GLU A 185 -0.25 -3.90 17.25
C GLU A 185 -1.34 -3.08 17.95
N VAL A 186 -2.04 -2.24 17.17
CA VAL A 186 -3.22 -1.49 17.64
C VAL A 186 -4.32 -1.64 16.59
N ASP A 187 -5.52 -2.04 17.01
CA ASP A 187 -6.71 -2.17 16.16
C ASP A 187 -6.53 -3.03 14.88
N GLY A 188 -5.62 -4.00 14.90
CA GLY A 188 -5.35 -4.90 13.77
C GLY A 188 -4.40 -4.32 12.71
N GLN A 189 -3.53 -3.39 13.09
CA GLN A 189 -2.44 -2.84 12.26
C GLN A 189 -1.19 -2.60 13.12
N VAL A 190 -0.01 -2.51 12.48
CA VAL A 190 1.21 -2.07 13.16
C VAL A 190 1.04 -0.62 13.62
N ASP A 191 1.67 -0.21 14.71
CA ASP A 191 1.65 1.16 15.22
C ASP A 191 3.08 1.64 15.57
N PRO A 192 3.44 2.89 15.26
CA PRO A 192 2.65 3.93 14.57
C PRO A 192 2.67 3.77 13.03
N GLN A 193 1.61 4.25 12.36
CA GLN A 193 1.64 4.49 10.91
C GLN A 193 0.74 5.68 10.51
N PRO A 194 1.00 6.30 9.35
CA PRO A 194 0.22 7.43 8.89
C PRO A 194 -1.17 6.99 8.41
N ARG A 195 -2.07 7.95 8.29
CA ARG A 195 -3.43 7.71 7.82
C ARG A 195 -3.64 8.30 6.44
N ALA A 196 -4.24 7.51 5.55
CA ALA A 196 -4.82 8.00 4.31
C ALA A 196 -6.03 8.91 4.62
N GLN A 197 -6.30 9.86 3.74
CA GLN A 197 -7.39 10.82 3.86
C GLN A 197 -8.41 10.60 2.75
N PRO A 198 -9.44 9.75 2.95
CA PRO A 198 -10.51 9.57 1.98
C PRO A 198 -11.23 10.90 1.73
N VAL A 199 -11.56 11.17 0.48
CA VAL A 199 -12.35 12.34 0.06
C VAL A 199 -13.82 12.01 -0.21
N ARG A 200 -14.13 10.72 -0.32
CA ARG A 200 -15.45 10.17 -0.62
C ARG A 200 -15.63 8.84 0.10
N GLU A 201 -16.88 8.41 0.21
CA GLU A 201 -17.20 7.12 0.80
C GLU A 201 -16.72 5.96 -0.08
N ALA A 202 -16.38 4.86 0.57
CA ALA A 202 -16.01 3.64 -0.14
C ALA A 202 -17.21 3.06 -0.88
N THR A 203 -17.01 2.75 -2.16
CA THR A 203 -18.02 2.22 -3.07
C THR A 203 -18.08 0.70 -3.04
N ALA A 204 -19.21 0.14 -3.51
CA ALA A 204 -19.35 -1.30 -3.66
C ALA A 204 -18.49 -1.84 -4.83
N PRO A 205 -18.09 -3.13 -4.80
CA PRO A 205 -17.44 -3.77 -5.95
C PRO A 205 -18.26 -3.68 -7.24
N LEU A 206 -17.61 -3.28 -8.34
CA LEU A 206 -18.22 -3.24 -9.66
C LEU A 206 -18.03 -4.60 -10.35
N ARG A 207 -19.04 -5.47 -10.21
CA ARG A 207 -18.98 -6.83 -10.76
C ARG A 207 -18.84 -6.82 -12.28
N GLY A 208 -17.95 -7.67 -12.79
CA GLY A 208 -17.71 -7.81 -14.24
C GLY A 208 -16.90 -6.67 -14.85
N ALA A 209 -16.31 -5.79 -14.03
CA ALA A 209 -15.39 -4.78 -14.51
C ALA A 209 -13.99 -5.35 -14.77
N THR A 210 -13.35 -4.90 -15.84
CA THR A 210 -11.91 -5.11 -16.06
C THR A 210 -11.26 -3.77 -16.34
N ILE A 211 -10.26 -3.39 -15.55
CA ILE A 211 -9.51 -2.15 -15.78
C ILE A 211 -8.55 -2.37 -16.94
N THR A 212 -8.70 -1.57 -18.00
CA THR A 212 -7.98 -1.73 -19.27
C THR A 212 -6.92 -0.66 -19.50
N GLY A 213 -6.98 0.47 -18.77
CA GLY A 213 -6.02 1.55 -18.97
C GLY A 213 -5.94 2.53 -17.82
N PHE A 214 -4.75 3.11 -17.68
CA PHE A 214 -4.47 4.22 -16.77
C PHE A 214 -3.58 5.22 -17.50
N ALA A 215 -3.93 6.50 -17.45
CA ALA A 215 -3.17 7.57 -18.07
C ALA A 215 -3.12 8.80 -17.16
N VAL A 216 -1.99 9.50 -17.19
CA VAL A 216 -1.90 10.90 -16.75
C VAL A 216 -2.59 11.74 -17.83
N ASP A 217 -3.58 12.54 -17.44
CA ASP A 217 -4.49 13.28 -18.32
C ASP A 217 -4.42 14.79 -18.04
N GLY A 218 -3.21 15.29 -17.72
CA GLY A 218 -2.91 16.67 -17.35
C GLY A 218 -2.20 16.78 -16.00
N ASP A 219 -1.96 18.02 -15.57
CA ASP A 219 -1.35 18.30 -14.26
C ASP A 219 -2.32 17.93 -13.14
N ASN A 220 -1.91 17.00 -12.26
CA ASN A 220 -2.75 16.44 -11.20
C ASN A 220 -4.09 15.91 -11.71
N ALA A 221 -4.11 15.38 -12.93
CA ALA A 221 -5.28 14.78 -13.57
C ALA A 221 -4.94 13.41 -14.14
N TRP A 222 -5.88 12.48 -14.01
CA TRP A 222 -5.72 11.11 -14.44
C TRP A 222 -7.00 10.58 -15.06
N LYS A 223 -6.85 9.55 -15.88
CA LYS A 223 -7.95 8.79 -16.46
C LYS A 223 -7.74 7.31 -16.24
N LEU A 224 -8.74 6.66 -15.65
CA LEU A 224 -8.83 5.21 -15.54
C LEU A 224 -9.92 4.72 -16.50
N SER A 225 -9.57 3.78 -17.37
CA SER A 225 -10.46 3.20 -18.38
C SER A 225 -10.71 1.73 -18.05
N TYR A 226 -11.94 1.28 -18.23
CA TYR A 226 -12.35 -0.07 -17.86
C TYR A 226 -13.49 -0.53 -18.78
N THR A 227 -13.74 -1.84 -18.82
CA THR A 227 -14.92 -2.40 -19.49
C THR A 227 -15.88 -3.02 -18.48
N VAL A 228 -17.18 -2.96 -18.77
CA VAL A 228 -18.24 -3.70 -18.04
C VAL A 228 -19.20 -4.27 -19.06
N GLY A 229 -19.37 -5.59 -19.08
CA GLY A 229 -20.26 -6.24 -20.07
C GLY A 229 -19.88 -5.93 -21.53
N GLY A 230 -18.58 -5.77 -21.81
CA GLY A 230 -18.06 -5.42 -23.15
C GLY A 230 -18.13 -3.94 -23.52
N GLU A 231 -18.74 -3.09 -22.68
CA GLU A 231 -18.82 -1.66 -22.91
C GLU A 231 -17.62 -0.92 -22.28
N THR A 232 -16.96 -0.07 -23.06
CA THR A 232 -15.89 0.80 -22.57
C THR A 232 -16.44 1.96 -21.76
N ARG A 233 -15.87 2.16 -20.57
CA ARG A 233 -16.20 3.21 -19.61
C ARG A 233 -14.93 3.87 -19.09
N SER A 234 -15.07 5.02 -18.45
CA SER A 234 -13.92 5.65 -17.80
C SER A 234 -14.31 6.54 -16.63
N VAL A 235 -13.34 6.80 -15.76
CA VAL A 235 -13.38 7.88 -14.79
C VAL A 235 -12.18 8.78 -15.04
N ARG A 236 -12.42 10.05 -15.33
CA ARG A 236 -11.40 11.10 -15.29
C ARG A 236 -11.49 11.78 -13.95
N TYR A 237 -10.37 12.07 -13.33
CA TYR A 237 -10.36 12.76 -12.06
C TYR A 237 -9.18 13.72 -11.97
N ALA A 238 -9.42 14.88 -11.38
CA ALA A 238 -8.44 15.97 -11.32
C ALA A 238 -8.52 16.68 -9.98
N ILE A 239 -7.35 17.13 -9.50
CA ILE A 239 -7.20 17.87 -8.25
C ILE A 239 -6.91 19.33 -8.57
N ASN A 240 -7.70 20.23 -8.00
CA ASN A 240 -7.49 21.68 -8.06
C ASN A 240 -7.59 22.26 -6.64
N GLY A 241 -6.44 22.57 -6.03
CA GLY A 241 -6.37 22.93 -4.62
C GLY A 241 -6.85 21.78 -3.73
N SER A 242 -7.85 22.04 -2.88
CA SER A 242 -8.52 21.04 -2.06
C SER A 242 -9.66 20.31 -2.79
N SER A 243 -10.08 20.79 -3.96
CA SER A 243 -11.19 20.23 -4.72
C SER A 243 -10.73 19.05 -5.59
N ILE A 244 -11.51 17.98 -5.60
CA ILE A 244 -11.30 16.82 -6.47
C ILE A 244 -12.55 16.59 -7.29
N LYS A 245 -12.44 16.72 -8.61
CA LYS A 245 -13.52 16.48 -9.55
C LYS A 245 -13.38 15.10 -10.16
N PHE A 246 -14.48 14.36 -10.27
CA PHE A 246 -14.59 13.10 -10.99
C PHE A 246 -15.61 13.25 -12.11
N ASP A 247 -15.20 12.96 -13.34
CA ASP A 247 -16.06 12.89 -14.52
C ASP A 247 -16.14 11.42 -14.98
N PHE A 248 -17.30 10.82 -14.76
CA PHE A 248 -17.58 9.43 -15.13
C PHE A 248 -18.22 9.38 -16.51
N ASP A 249 -17.69 8.50 -17.35
CA ASP A 249 -18.34 8.02 -18.56
C ASP A 249 -18.85 6.60 -18.30
N ASN A 250 -20.15 6.49 -18.00
CA ASN A 250 -20.81 5.22 -17.66
C ASN A 250 -21.33 4.49 -18.91
N GLY A 251 -20.84 4.86 -20.10
CA GLY A 251 -21.29 4.30 -21.37
C GLY A 251 -22.73 4.71 -21.68
N LYS A 252 -23.57 3.74 -22.04
CA LYS A 252 -25.01 3.93 -22.36
C LYS A 252 -25.79 4.56 -21.21
N SER A 253 -25.34 4.42 -19.96
CA SER A 253 -25.96 5.07 -18.79
C SER A 253 -25.67 6.58 -18.70
N GLY A 254 -24.89 7.13 -19.62
CA GLY A 254 -24.58 8.56 -19.70
C GLY A 254 -23.37 8.96 -18.87
N LYS A 255 -23.19 10.26 -18.73
CA LYS A 255 -22.05 10.85 -18.00
C LYS A 255 -22.52 11.51 -16.72
N THR A 256 -21.72 11.39 -15.67
CA THR A 256 -21.98 12.05 -14.38
C THR A 256 -20.71 12.75 -13.90
N THR A 257 -20.91 13.83 -13.15
CA THR A 257 -19.81 14.57 -12.52
C THR A 257 -20.04 14.64 -11.03
N GLU A 258 -19.01 14.33 -10.27
CA GLU A 258 -18.98 14.46 -8.81
C GLU A 258 -17.82 15.36 -8.41
N THR A 259 -17.96 16.08 -7.30
CA THR A 259 -16.90 16.96 -6.78
C THR A 259 -16.84 16.85 -5.28
N TYR A 260 -15.64 16.61 -4.76
CA TYR A 260 -15.35 16.41 -3.35
C TYR A 260 -14.33 17.43 -2.87
N GLN A 261 -14.30 17.68 -1.57
CA GLN A 261 -13.32 18.55 -0.93
C GLN A 261 -12.44 17.72 0.01
N ARG A 262 -11.13 17.86 -0.11
CA ARG A 262 -10.20 17.44 0.94
C ARG A 262 -10.44 18.31 2.16
N LYS A 263 -10.63 17.68 3.31
CA LYS A 263 -10.62 18.39 4.58
C LYS A 263 -9.18 18.87 4.83
N GLU A 264 -8.98 20.19 4.91
CA GLU A 264 -7.70 20.74 5.37
C GLU A 264 -7.47 20.34 6.82
N GLY A 265 -6.31 19.75 7.13
CA GLY A 265 -5.86 19.47 8.50
C GLY A 265 -6.75 18.52 9.29
N GLY A 266 -6.42 17.23 9.32
CA GLY A 266 -7.17 16.28 10.13
C GLY A 266 -6.36 15.05 10.52
N ALA A 267 -5.62 15.16 11.62
CA ALA A 267 -5.51 14.05 12.54
C ALA A 267 -6.93 13.73 13.06
N SER A 268 -7.70 12.96 12.30
CA SER A 268 -8.95 12.41 12.80
C SER A 268 -8.62 11.19 13.66
N GLY A 269 -8.32 11.48 14.93
CA GLY A 269 -8.70 10.57 16.00
C GLY A 269 -10.20 10.35 15.88
N ASN A 270 -10.59 9.25 15.23
CA ASN A 270 -11.96 8.78 15.27
C ASN A 270 -12.17 8.27 16.70
N LYS A 271 -12.59 9.16 17.61
CA LYS A 271 -13.30 8.74 18.81
C LYS A 271 -14.57 8.08 18.30
N ASP A 272 -14.55 6.76 18.31
CA ASP A 272 -15.69 5.89 18.09
C ASP A 272 -16.77 6.30 19.10
N SER A 273 -17.66 7.22 18.73
CA SER A 273 -18.84 7.56 19.51
C SER A 273 -19.91 6.50 19.28
N ARG A 274 -19.59 5.26 19.67
CA ARG A 274 -20.61 4.23 19.89
C ARG A 274 -21.27 4.52 21.23
N PRO A 275 -22.60 4.76 21.30
CA PRO A 275 -23.28 4.81 22.58
C PRO A 275 -23.18 3.43 23.24
N PRO A 276 -23.06 3.35 24.58
CA PRO A 276 -22.84 2.09 25.27
C PRO A 276 -23.98 1.13 24.98
N ARG A 277 -23.63 -0.08 24.52
CA ARG A 277 -24.54 -1.17 24.27
C ARG A 277 -25.20 -1.54 25.61
N ARG A 278 -26.51 -1.30 25.72
CA ARG A 278 -27.29 -1.81 26.85
C ARG A 278 -27.31 -3.33 26.76
N GLU A 279 -26.75 -3.99 27.76
CA GLU A 279 -26.94 -5.40 28.01
C GLU A 279 -28.43 -5.69 28.26
N ARG A 280 -28.92 -6.77 27.65
CA ARG A 280 -30.09 -7.53 28.05
C ARG A 280 -29.70 -8.99 28.04
#